data_AF-A0A7W1F5P9-F1
#
_entry.id   AF-A0A7W1F5P9-F1
#
_cell.length_a   1.000
_cell.length_b   1.000
_cell.length_c   1.000
_cell.angle_alpha   90.00
_cell.angle_beta   90.00
_cell.angle_gamma   90.00
#
_symmetry.space_group_name_H-M   'P 1'
#
loop_
_entity.id
_entity.type
_entity.pdbx_description
1 polymer ?
#
loop_
_entity_poly.entity_id
_entity_poly.type
_entity_poly.pdbx_seq_one_letter_code
_entity_poly.pdbx_strand_id
1 'polypeptide(L)' 'MTYYIVPWAGMWHVYRSDDQEPAAALSGRDRAEHWCSADAAARGVAADIYHGEWISRRVPA' A
#
# COMPACT_ATOMS: atom_id res chain seq x y z
N MET A 1 8.32 -3.31 6.71
CA MET A 1 7.79 -2.12 6.00
C MET A 1 6.29 -2.27 5.95
N THR A 2 5.55 -1.25 6.37
CA THR A 2 4.08 -1.33 6.45
C THR A 2 3.45 -0.78 5.17
N TYR A 3 2.54 -1.56 4.59
CA TYR A 3 1.79 -1.22 3.40
C TYR A 3 0.29 -1.24 3.68
N TYR A 4 -0.43 -0.31 3.06
CA TYR A 4 -1.88 -0.25 3.07
C TYR A 4 -2.40 -0.42 1.65
N ILE A 5 -3.25 -1.43 1.45
CA ILE A 5 -3.88 -1.74 0.17
C ILE A 5 -5.34 -1.27 0.23
N VAL A 6 -5.66 -0.28 -0.59
CA VAL A 6 -6.93 0.45 -0.56
C VAL A 6 -7.65 0.31 -1.90
N PRO A 7 -8.89 -0.18 -1.94
CA PRO A 7 -9.68 -0.17 -3.15
C PRO A 7 -10.19 1.24 -3.44
N TRP A 8 -9.87 1.81 -4.60
CA TRP A 8 -10.38 3.10 -5.05
C TRP A 8 -10.54 3.13 -6.57
N ALA A 9 -11.67 3.63 -7.05
CA ALA A 9 -11.98 3.77 -8.48
C ALA A 9 -11.75 2.49 -9.33
N GLY A 10 -12.01 1.30 -8.76
CA GLY A 10 -11.83 0.01 -9.45
C GLY A 10 -10.38 -0.50 -9.48
N MET A 11 -9.47 0.17 -8.78
CA MET A 11 -8.05 -0.20 -8.64
C MET A 11 -7.70 -0.43 -7.17
N TRP A 12 -6.60 -1.14 -6.94
CA TRP A 12 -5.99 -1.39 -5.64
C TRP A 12 -4.75 -0.52 -5.50
N HIS A 13 -4.88 0.53 -4.69
CA HIS A 13 -3.83 1.49 -4.42
C HIS A 13 -2.98 1.02 -3.24
N VAL A 14 -1.67 1.00 -3.42
CA VAL A 14 -0.71 0.63 -2.37
C VAL A 14 -0.09 1.90 -1.82
N TYR A 15 -0.23 2.13 -0.51
CA TYR A 15 0.45 3.18 0.21
C TYR A 15 1.50 2.55 1.13
N ARG A 16 2.67 3.17 1.21
CA ARG A 16 3.59 2.92 2.33
C ARG A 16 3.13 3.75 3.53
N SER A 17 3.48 3.33 4.75
CA SER A 17 3.03 4.00 5.97
C SER A 17 3.40 5.48 6.09
N ASP A 18 4.41 5.93 5.35
CA ASP A 18 4.97 7.27 5.29
C ASP A 18 4.60 8.05 4.01
N ASP A 19 4.01 7.38 3.02
CA ASP A 19 3.64 7.99 1.74
C ASP A 19 2.26 8.68 1.85
N GLN A 20 2.11 9.83 1.20
CA GLN A 20 0.82 10.52 1.03
C GLN A 20 0.14 10.20 -0.29
N GLU A 21 0.89 9.61 -1.22
CA GLU A 21 0.45 9.20 -2.54
C GLU A 21 0.63 7.68 -2.69
N PRO A 22 -0.19 7.03 -3.52
CA PRO A 22 -0.03 5.61 -3.74
C PRO A 22 1.28 5.32 -4.48
N ALA A 23 2.11 4.46 -3.90
CA ALA A 23 3.33 3.96 -4.53
C ALA A 23 3.03 3.05 -5.74
N ALA A 24 1.83 2.47 -5.81
CA ALA A 24 1.33 1.72 -6.96
C ALA A 24 -0.20 1.72 -7.03
N ALA A 25 -0.76 1.53 -8.23
CA ALA A 25 -2.18 1.27 -8.47
C ALA A 25 -2.32 0.06 -9.39
N LEU A 26 -3.01 -0.98 -8.93
CA LEU A 26 -3.03 -2.30 -9.57
C LEU A 26 -4.47 -2.81 -9.73
N SER A 27 -4.76 -3.52 -10.81
CA SER A 27 -6.11 -4.00 -11.12
C SER A 27 -6.59 -5.21 -10.29
N GLY A 28 -5.82 -5.65 -9.29
CA GLY A 28 -6.19 -6.78 -8.45
C GLY A 28 -5.47 -6.77 -7.11
N ARG A 29 -6.18 -7.23 -6.06
CA ARG A 29 -5.67 -7.31 -4.69
C ARG A 29 -4.40 -8.15 -4.61
N ASP A 30 -4.41 -9.36 -5.16
CA ASP A 30 -3.27 -10.27 -5.12
C ASP A 30 -2.02 -9.67 -5.81
N ARG A 31 -2.24 -8.88 -6.88
CA ARG A 31 -1.15 -8.16 -7.55
C ARG A 31 -0.57 -7.06 -6.65
N ALA A 32 -1.42 -6.36 -5.89
CA ALA A 32 -0.99 -5.37 -4.91
C ALA A 32 -0.21 -6.01 -3.75
N GLU A 33 -0.66 -7.16 -3.23
CA GLU A 33 0.05 -7.91 -2.20
C GLU A 33 1.42 -8.42 -2.69
N HIS A 34 1.46 -8.93 -3.92
CA HIS A 34 2.70 -9.35 -4.56
C HIS A 34 3.68 -8.19 -4.74
N TRP A 35 3.18 -7.03 -5.20
CA TRP A 35 3.98 -5.81 -5.32
C TRP A 35 4.57 -5.38 -3.97
N CYS A 36 3.77 -5.39 -2.89
CA CYS A 36 4.24 -5.05 -1.53
C CYS A 36 5.38 -5.98 -1.09
N SER A 37 5.21 -7.29 -1.32
CA SER A 37 6.20 -8.30 -0.95
C SER A 37 7.51 -8.11 -1.73
N ALA A 38 7.43 -7.83 -3.04
CA ALA A 38 8.59 -7.58 -3.88
C ALA A 38 9.33 -6.28 -3.49
N ASP A 39 8.60 -5.20 -3.24
CA ASP A 39 9.17 -3.90 -2.83
C ASP A 39 9.89 -3.99 -1.48
N ALA A 40 9.31 -4.73 -0.53
CA ALA A 40 9.90 -4.97 0.79
C ALA A 40 11.14 -5.87 0.70
N ALA A 41 11.08 -6.95 -0.08
CA ALA A 41 12.22 -7.85 -0.30
C ALA A 41 13.41 -7.12 -0.94
N ALA A 42 13.16 -6.25 -1.92
CA ALA A 42 14.19 -5.39 -2.53
C ALA A 42 14.86 -4.44 -1.52
N ARG A 43 14.19 -4.14 -0.40
CA ARG A 43 14.69 -3.34 0.73
C ARG A 43 15.28 -4.18 1.87
N GLY A 44 15.31 -5.50 1.73
CA GLY A 44 15.81 -6.41 2.76
C GLY A 44 14.94 -6.45 4.02
N VAL A 45 13.64 -6.15 3.91
CA VAL A 45 12.70 -6.12 5.04
C VAL A 45 11.45 -6.96 4.72
N ALA A 46 10.76 -7.43 5.76
CA ALA A 46 9.46 -8.08 5.57
C ALA A 46 8.36 -7.04 5.27
N ALA A 47 7.38 -7.44 4.45
CA ALA A 47 6.16 -6.66 4.23
C ALA A 47 5.16 -6.95 5.36
N ASP A 48 4.61 -5.89 5.93
CA ASP A 48 3.47 -5.92 6.85
C ASP A 48 2.28 -5.28 6.13
N ILE A 49 1.30 -6.08 5.71
CA ILE A 49 0.28 -5.68 4.73
C ILE A 49 -1.07 -5.58 5.42
N TYR A 50 -1.69 -4.41 5.31
CA TYR A 50 -3.03 -4.13 5.79
C TYR A 50 -3.98 -3.88 4.63
N HIS A 51 -5.22 -4.33 4.79
CA HIS A 51 -6.31 -4.10 3.86
C HIS A 51 -7.38 -3.27 4.54
N GLY A 52 -7.90 -2.27 3.84
CA GLY A 52 -9.05 -1.50 4.33
C GLY A 52 -8.97 -0.03 3.99
N GLU A 53 -9.63 0.77 4.83
CA GLU A 53 -9.63 2.22 4.70
C GLU A 53 -8.27 2.79 5.12
N TRP A 54 -7.63 3.52 4.21
CA TRP A 54 -6.43 4.29 4.54
C TRP A 54 -6.85 5.68 4.99
N ILE A 55 -6.48 6.01 6.22
CA ILE A 55 -6.62 7.36 6.76
C ILE A 55 -5.22 7.97 6.74
N SER A 56 -4.99 8.92 5.82
CA SER A 56 -3.74 9.69 5.79
C SER A 56 -3.45 10.24 7.18
N ARG A 57 -2.30 9.91 7.78
CA ARG A 57 -1.93 10.35 9.13
C ARG A 57 -1.59 11.85 9.25
N ARG A 58 -1.94 12.68 8.26
CA ARG A 58 -1.94 14.14 8.40
C ARG A 58 -3.16 14.73 7.72
N VAL A 59 -4.27 14.78 8.46
CA VAL A 59 -5.18 15.92 8.37
C VAL A 59 -4.82 16.82 9.56
N PRO A 60 -3.96 17.84 9.40
CA PRO A 60 -4.05 18.99 10.29
C PRO A 60 -5.43 19.61 10.05
N ALA A 61 -6.16 19.84 11.14
CA ALA A 61 -7.39 20.62 11.14
C ALA A 61 -7.21 22.01 10.52
#